data_AF-A0A2E8UCQ2-F1
#
_entry.id   AF-A0A2E8UCQ2-F1
#
_cell.length_a   1.000
_cell.length_b   1.000
_cell.length_c   1.000
_cell.angle_alpha   90.00
_cell.angle_beta   90.00
_cell.angle_gamma   90.00
#
_symmetry.space_group_name_H-M   'P 1'
#
loop_
_entity.id
_entity.type
_entity.pdbx_description
1 polymer ?
#
loop_
_entity_poly.entity_id
_entity_poly.type
_entity_poly.pdbx_seq_one_letter_code
_entity_poly.pdbx_strand_id
1 'polypeptide(L)'
;MYQMMNEFGTPYSEVEDSMRPKGIGHRHIDKELAVSGMESQILPLVFAGAGAAIGGAVAGTAAGALVGASIGSALGGGMSQANAARKQAEQANAATDRQYYYDTAAWQMKKEQLRSDREHAVLELETRAENEQTVNEYRDALNLQKYNYDVQIRANEQESLDKQFEKSNEIYNVQMDYNAMAEQSAMDQEYHKLEEIKAEARFDDEEIRLQALMDEGKLRALGQSGNTLDQQVHGVWLKAGKRIAAINASVESAGRASRSIIKEIGLDKDTADLQAFASKMLDPGVLPDVIEPIALPYTEWVMPRALEEYDFGPAPVQGAYYDPGAAAGRAWGSTISSIAGMIPSYGKMLDII
;
A
#
# COMPACT_ATOMS: atom_id res chain seq x y z
N MET A 1 -37.34 25.15 2.11
CA MET A 1 -36.36 24.31 1.38
C MET A 1 -36.26 24.88 -0.02
N TYR A 2 -35.22 25.66 -0.32
CA TYR A 2 -35.03 26.25 -1.66
C TYR A 2 -34.41 25.19 -2.56
N GLN A 3 -35.19 24.65 -3.51
CA GLN A 3 -34.66 23.80 -4.56
C GLN A 3 -33.93 24.68 -5.57
N MET A 4 -32.64 24.43 -5.77
CA MET A 4 -31.88 25.09 -6.83
C MET A 4 -32.34 24.49 -8.16
N MET A 5 -32.72 25.36 -9.10
CA MET A 5 -33.10 24.99 -10.45
C MET A 5 -31.90 25.17 -11.38
N ASN A 6 -31.77 24.33 -12.39
CA ASN A 6 -30.82 24.55 -13.46
C ASN A 6 -31.26 25.71 -14.37
N GLU A 7 -30.39 26.14 -15.29
CA GLU A 7 -30.64 27.24 -16.24
C GLU A 7 -31.84 27.00 -17.17
N PHE A 8 -32.42 25.79 -17.15
CA PHE A 8 -33.60 25.38 -17.89
C PHE A 8 -34.87 25.22 -17.01
N GLY A 9 -34.82 25.63 -15.73
CA GLY A 9 -35.99 25.65 -14.84
C GLY A 9 -36.45 24.27 -14.37
N THR A 10 -35.62 23.24 -14.51
CA THR A 10 -35.88 21.89 -13.98
C THR A 10 -35.09 21.66 -12.69
N PRO A 11 -35.65 20.96 -11.70
CA PRO A 11 -34.93 20.61 -10.47
C PRO A 11 -33.76 19.68 -10.80
N TYR A 12 -32.58 20.00 -10.27
CA TYR A 12 -31.38 19.18 -10.49
C TYR A 12 -31.62 17.73 -10.06
N SER A 13 -31.21 16.79 -10.91
CA SER A 13 -31.16 15.37 -10.54
C SER A 13 -29.95 15.11 -9.64
N GLU A 14 -30.06 14.18 -8.69
CA GLU A 14 -28.96 13.82 -7.75
C GLU A 14 -27.67 13.40 -8.48
N VAL A 15 -27.80 12.96 -9.74
CA VAL A 15 -26.69 12.57 -10.60
C VAL A 15 -25.88 13.78 -11.08
N GLU A 16 -26.53 14.91 -11.39
CA GLU A 16 -25.85 16.12 -11.88
C GLU A 16 -25.09 16.86 -10.76
N ASP A 17 -25.57 16.79 -9.52
CA ASP A 17 -24.89 17.42 -8.38
C ASP A 17 -23.57 16.69 -8.03
N SER A 18 -23.48 15.40 -8.37
CA SER A 18 -22.26 14.58 -8.19
C SER A 18 -21.18 14.81 -9.26
N MET A 19 -21.55 15.40 -10.40
CA MET A 19 -20.68 15.56 -11.57
C MET A 19 -20.05 16.96 -11.69
N ARG A 20 -20.29 17.86 -10.72
CA ARG A 20 -19.63 19.18 -10.72
C ARG A 20 -18.12 19.05 -10.41
N PRO A 21 -17.25 19.65 -11.24
CA PRO A 21 -15.83 19.69 -10.96
C PRO A 21 -15.59 20.52 -9.69
N LYS A 22 -15.08 19.86 -8.64
CA LYS A 22 -14.67 20.51 -7.38
C LYS A 22 -13.53 21.48 -7.68
N GLY A 23 -13.87 22.76 -7.72
CA GLY A 23 -12.95 23.86 -7.93
C GLY A 23 -11.87 23.93 -6.84
N ILE A 24 -10.68 24.27 -7.30
CA ILE A 24 -9.42 24.45 -6.59
C ILE A 24 -9.58 25.43 -5.43
N GLY A 25 -9.25 24.98 -4.21
CA GLY A 25 -9.07 25.87 -3.06
C GLY A 25 -9.42 25.21 -1.73
N HIS A 26 -8.52 24.37 -1.22
CA HIS A 26 -8.13 24.26 0.19
C HIS A 26 -7.29 22.98 0.38
N ARG A 27 -5.96 23.13 0.34
CA ARG A 27 -5.02 22.21 0.97
C ARG A 27 -4.46 22.87 2.22
N HIS A 28 -4.44 22.10 3.31
CA HIS A 28 -3.34 21.89 4.28
C HIS A 28 -4.03 21.35 5.54
N ILE A 29 -3.98 20.04 5.80
CA ILE A 29 -2.84 19.26 6.32
C ILE A 29 -2.42 19.79 7.70
N ASP A 30 -2.46 18.84 8.65
CA ASP A 30 -1.97 18.87 10.02
C ASP A 30 -2.82 19.61 11.07
N LYS A 31 -3.73 18.85 11.68
CA LYS A 31 -3.77 18.69 13.14
C LYS A 31 -4.44 17.37 13.53
N GLU A 32 -3.62 16.50 14.12
CA GLU A 32 -4.01 15.55 15.17
C GLU A 32 -4.69 14.26 14.70
N LEU A 33 -3.90 13.49 13.95
CA LEU A 33 -3.88 12.04 14.05
C LEU A 33 -2.83 11.68 15.13
N ALA A 34 -3.22 11.73 16.41
CA ALA A 34 -2.56 11.02 17.51
C ALA A 34 -3.33 11.25 18.80
N VAL A 35 -3.83 10.16 19.39
CA VAL A 35 -3.71 9.77 20.80
C VAL A 35 -4.94 8.96 21.20
N SER A 36 -4.75 7.64 21.08
CA SER A 36 -5.23 6.57 21.96
C SER A 36 -6.70 6.60 22.41
N GLY A 37 -7.54 5.86 21.70
CA GLY A 37 -8.87 5.43 22.15
C GLY A 37 -9.06 3.92 22.14
N MET A 38 -7.97 3.14 22.29
CA MET A 38 -8.08 1.70 22.61
C MET A 38 -7.79 1.53 24.10
N GLU A 39 -8.87 1.43 24.87
CA GLU A 39 -8.80 1.05 26.27
C GLU A 39 -8.21 -0.35 26.40
N SER A 40 -7.06 -0.37 27.06
CA SER A 40 -6.33 -1.50 27.58
C SER A 40 -7.17 -2.28 28.60
N GLN A 41 -7.57 -3.51 28.28
CA GLN A 41 -7.79 -4.55 29.28
C GLN A 41 -6.61 -5.52 29.26
N ILE A 42 -5.51 -5.11 29.89
CA ILE A 42 -4.46 -6.01 30.36
C ILE A 42 -4.49 -5.97 31.88
N LEU A 43 -4.75 -7.15 32.44
CA LEU A 43 -4.39 -7.62 33.79
C LEU A 43 -3.30 -6.80 34.50
N PRO A 44 -3.53 -6.35 35.75
CA PRO A 44 -2.45 -6.04 36.67
C PRO A 44 -2.27 -7.22 37.65
N LEU A 45 -1.36 -8.13 37.30
CA LEU A 45 -0.67 -8.99 38.24
C LEU A 45 0.78 -8.51 38.31
N VAL A 46 1.41 -8.64 39.48
CA VAL A 46 2.77 -8.21 39.89
C VAL A 46 2.74 -6.86 40.63
N PHE A 47 2.63 -6.88 41.97
CA PHE A 47 3.73 -7.03 42.95
C PHE A 47 4.79 -5.93 42.90
N ALA A 48 4.98 -5.31 44.07
CA ALA A 48 6.08 -4.45 44.52
C ALA A 48 6.09 -2.99 43.96
N GLY A 49 6.04 -1.95 44.79
CA GLY A 49 6.04 -1.87 46.25
C GLY A 49 6.15 -0.42 46.74
N ALA A 50 6.04 -0.24 48.06
CA ALA A 50 6.81 0.74 48.87
C ALA A 50 6.24 0.80 50.29
N GLY A 51 6.95 0.21 51.25
CA GLY A 51 6.64 0.38 52.67
C GLY A 51 7.55 -0.45 53.57
N ALA A 52 8.64 0.18 54.01
CA ALA A 52 9.54 -0.22 55.11
C ALA A 52 10.76 -1.10 54.77
N ALA A 53 11.87 -0.38 54.62
CA ALA A 53 13.03 -0.45 55.51
C ALA A 53 14.16 -1.46 55.21
N ILE A 54 15.24 -0.85 54.69
CA ILE A 54 16.65 -1.02 55.10
C ILE A 54 17.33 -2.32 54.65
N GLY A 55 18.07 -2.18 53.56
CA GLY A 55 19.16 -3.08 53.23
C GLY A 55 20.46 -2.73 53.95
N GLY A 56 21.42 -3.64 53.80
CA GLY A 56 22.80 -3.25 53.52
C GLY A 56 23.80 -3.35 54.67
N ALA A 57 24.59 -4.42 54.59
CA ALA A 57 25.98 -4.56 55.02
C ALA A 57 26.27 -4.68 56.54
N VAL A 58 27.08 -5.67 56.91
CA VAL A 58 28.53 -5.53 57.14
C VAL A 58 29.05 -6.84 57.75
N ALA A 59 30.20 -7.29 57.26
CA ALA A 59 30.97 -8.40 57.77
C ALA A 59 31.49 -8.16 59.21
N GLY A 60 31.68 -9.24 59.98
CA GLY A 60 32.65 -9.26 61.09
C GLY A 60 32.06 -9.46 62.49
N THR A 61 32.29 -10.67 63.01
CA THR A 61 32.75 -10.99 64.38
C THR A 61 32.27 -10.14 65.57
N ALA A 62 31.58 -10.76 66.54
CA ALA A 62 32.10 -10.97 67.91
C ALA A 62 31.01 -11.51 68.88
N ALA A 63 31.37 -12.63 69.52
CA ALA A 63 31.07 -13.08 70.89
C ALA A 63 29.86 -12.53 71.67
N GLY A 64 29.04 -13.46 72.19
CA GLY A 64 28.09 -13.18 73.28
C GLY A 64 27.30 -14.42 73.71
N ALA A 65 27.76 -15.07 74.77
CA ALA A 65 27.27 -16.33 75.35
C ALA A 65 25.76 -16.39 75.68
N LEU A 66 25.16 -17.56 75.46
CA LEU A 66 24.14 -18.12 76.34
C LEU A 66 24.36 -19.63 76.49
N VAL A 67 25.20 -19.94 77.47
CA VAL A 67 25.26 -21.24 78.15
C VAL A 67 24.08 -21.28 79.13
N GLY A 68 23.25 -22.30 79.03
CA GLY A 68 22.14 -22.55 79.95
C GLY A 68 21.69 -24.00 79.88
N ALA A 69 22.47 -24.88 80.51
CA ALA A 69 22.29 -26.31 80.59
C ALA A 69 21.25 -26.74 81.65
N SER A 70 20.52 -27.82 81.36
CA SER A 70 20.17 -28.87 82.34
C SER A 70 19.69 -30.09 81.53
N ILE A 71 20.53 -31.11 81.31
CA ILE A 71 20.81 -32.22 82.23
C ILE A 71 19.52 -32.71 82.91
N GLY A 72 18.91 -33.75 82.33
CA GLY A 72 17.83 -34.51 82.95
C GLY A 72 17.43 -35.73 82.12
N SER A 73 17.70 -36.93 82.64
CA SER A 73 17.31 -38.27 82.14
C SER A 73 18.22 -39.00 81.15
N ALA A 74 19.53 -39.04 81.44
CA ALA A 74 20.34 -40.22 81.11
C ALA A 74 20.64 -40.98 82.40
N LEU A 75 19.85 -42.01 82.72
CA LEU A 75 20.19 -43.15 83.59
C LEU A 75 18.92 -43.99 83.85
N GLY A 76 18.73 -45.03 83.05
CA GLY A 76 17.70 -46.04 83.28
C GLY A 76 17.12 -46.66 82.00
N GLY A 77 17.87 -47.53 81.31
CA GLY A 77 17.27 -48.37 80.26
C GLY A 77 18.17 -48.84 79.12
N GLY A 78 19.31 -49.47 79.39
CA GLY A 78 20.21 -50.00 78.34
C GLY A 78 19.61 -51.07 77.42
N MET A 79 18.51 -51.73 77.83
CA MET A 79 17.80 -52.73 77.00
C MET A 79 16.59 -52.14 76.25
N SER A 80 15.99 -51.07 76.80
CA SER A 80 14.92 -50.29 76.14
C SER A 80 15.48 -49.41 75.02
N GLN A 81 16.65 -48.80 75.22
CA GLN A 81 17.34 -48.00 74.19
C GLN A 81 17.84 -48.85 73.02
N ALA A 82 18.26 -50.10 73.25
CA ALA A 82 18.66 -51.01 72.18
C ALA A 82 17.46 -51.47 71.33
N ASN A 83 16.30 -51.76 71.94
CA ASN A 83 15.07 -52.07 71.22
C ASN A 83 14.46 -50.85 70.52
N ALA A 84 14.55 -49.66 71.14
CA ALA A 84 14.17 -48.40 70.51
C ALA A 84 15.08 -48.08 69.31
N ALA A 85 16.39 -48.33 69.41
CA ALA A 85 17.34 -48.17 68.32
C ALA A 85 17.11 -49.17 67.18
N ARG A 86 16.78 -50.43 67.47
CA ARG A 86 16.39 -51.43 66.45
C ARG A 86 15.10 -51.03 65.74
N LYS A 87 14.06 -50.63 66.48
CA LYS A 87 12.80 -50.17 65.91
C LYS A 87 12.96 -48.87 65.10
N GLN A 88 13.85 -47.98 65.54
CA GLN A 88 14.21 -46.77 64.79
C GLN A 88 14.99 -47.11 63.51
N ALA A 89 15.88 -48.11 63.55
CA ALA A 89 16.58 -48.61 62.35
C ALA A 89 15.61 -49.28 61.38
N GLU A 90 14.67 -50.09 61.85
CA GLU A 90 13.61 -50.69 61.02
C GLU A 90 12.69 -49.62 60.41
N GLN A 91 12.30 -48.60 61.17
CA GLN A 91 11.52 -47.47 60.66
C GLN A 91 12.30 -46.62 59.65
N ALA A 92 13.61 -46.43 59.86
CA ALA A 92 14.47 -45.76 58.91
C ALA A 92 14.62 -46.58 57.62
N ASN A 93 14.81 -47.90 57.72
CA ASN A 93 14.90 -48.81 56.58
C ASN A 93 13.57 -48.85 55.80
N ALA A 94 12.42 -48.93 56.49
CA ALA A 94 11.10 -48.87 55.87
C ALA A 94 10.81 -47.50 55.21
N ALA A 95 11.35 -46.40 55.75
CA ALA A 95 11.27 -45.09 55.13
C ALA A 95 12.16 -45.01 53.87
N THR A 96 13.37 -45.59 53.91
CA THR A 96 14.26 -45.70 52.75
C THR A 96 13.62 -46.50 51.62
N ASP A 97 12.95 -47.62 51.93
CA ASP A 97 12.24 -48.42 50.91
C ASP A 97 11.08 -47.63 50.29
N ARG A 98 10.27 -46.93 51.09
CA ARG A 98 9.17 -46.08 50.57
C ARG A 98 9.69 -44.96 49.69
N GLN A 99 10.81 -44.36 50.08
CA GLN A 99 11.47 -43.34 49.28
C GLN A 99 11.94 -43.89 47.94
N TYR A 100 12.60 -45.07 47.93
CA TYR A 100 13.03 -45.73 46.70
C TYR A 100 11.85 -46.06 45.77
N TYR A 101 10.73 -46.58 46.29
CA TYR A 101 9.53 -46.84 45.49
C TYR A 101 8.90 -45.57 44.93
N TYR A 102 8.86 -44.49 45.72
CA TYR A 102 8.37 -43.20 45.27
C TYR A 102 9.27 -42.61 44.17
N ASP A 103 10.60 -42.63 44.38
CA ASP A 103 11.58 -42.10 43.44
C ASP A 103 11.58 -42.89 42.13
N THR A 104 11.45 -44.23 42.20
CA THR A 104 11.35 -45.09 40.99
C THR A 104 10.08 -44.80 40.19
N ALA A 105 8.93 -44.65 40.87
CA ALA A 105 7.68 -44.26 40.22
C ALA A 105 7.77 -42.85 39.63
N ALA A 106 8.36 -41.89 40.34
CA ALA A 106 8.58 -40.54 39.86
C ALA A 106 9.49 -40.49 38.62
N TRP A 107 10.55 -41.30 38.61
CA TRP A 107 11.44 -41.45 37.45
C TRP A 107 10.72 -42.02 36.23
N GLN A 108 9.88 -43.04 36.40
CA GLN A 108 9.07 -43.59 35.31
C GLN A 108 8.06 -42.56 34.77
N MET A 109 7.36 -41.86 35.66
CA MET A 109 6.44 -40.78 35.25
C MET A 109 7.17 -39.67 34.49
N LYS A 110 8.36 -39.25 34.93
CA LYS A 110 9.18 -38.25 34.22
C LYS A 110 9.61 -38.74 32.83
N LYS A 111 9.93 -40.03 32.69
CA LYS A 111 10.27 -40.64 31.41
C LYS A 111 9.10 -40.65 30.44
N GLU A 112 7.90 -40.97 30.92
CA GLU A 112 6.66 -40.91 30.12
C GLU A 112 6.31 -39.47 29.75
N GLN A 113 6.43 -38.53 30.71
CA GLN A 113 6.22 -37.11 30.46
C GLN A 113 7.16 -36.59 29.36
N LEU A 114 8.46 -36.89 29.42
CA LEU A 114 9.42 -36.48 28.39
C LEU A 114 9.08 -37.03 27.00
N ARG A 115 8.60 -38.28 26.92
CA ARG A 115 8.13 -38.86 25.65
C ARG A 115 6.90 -38.13 25.13
N SER A 116 5.91 -37.91 25.98
CA SER A 116 4.69 -37.17 25.64
C SER A 116 4.99 -35.74 25.21
N ASP A 117 5.89 -35.05 25.91
CA ASP A 117 6.30 -33.67 25.58
C ASP A 117 7.00 -33.62 24.22
N ARG A 118 7.85 -34.60 23.91
CA ARG A 118 8.48 -34.71 22.58
C ARG A 118 7.44 -34.99 21.50
N GLU A 119 6.55 -35.95 21.72
CA GLU A 119 5.50 -36.30 20.75
C GLU A 119 4.61 -35.09 20.46
N HIS A 120 4.23 -34.34 21.50
CA HIS A 120 3.49 -33.08 21.34
C HIS A 120 4.30 -32.03 20.56
N ALA A 121 5.59 -31.88 20.85
CA ALA A 121 6.45 -30.94 20.12
C ALA A 121 6.62 -31.32 18.64
N VAL A 122 6.72 -32.62 18.33
CA VAL A 122 6.77 -33.15 16.95
C VAL A 122 5.45 -32.83 16.23
N LEU A 123 4.32 -33.16 16.83
CA LEU A 123 3.00 -32.91 16.24
C LEU A 123 2.73 -31.42 16.01
N GLU A 124 3.15 -30.58 16.95
CA GLU A 124 3.03 -29.12 16.83
C GLU A 124 3.85 -28.59 15.65
N LEU A 125 5.08 -29.08 15.45
CA LEU A 125 5.92 -28.69 14.33
C LEU A 125 5.34 -29.18 12.99
N GLU A 126 4.86 -30.42 12.93
CA GLU A 126 4.18 -30.96 11.73
C GLU A 126 2.95 -30.13 11.37
N THR A 127 2.10 -29.84 12.37
CA THR A 127 0.90 -29.01 12.18
C THR A 127 1.26 -27.60 11.73
N ARG A 128 2.34 -27.01 12.26
CA ARG A 128 2.83 -25.69 11.82
C ARG A 128 3.35 -25.74 10.39
N ALA A 129 4.09 -26.77 10.01
CA ALA A 129 4.59 -26.96 8.66
C ALA A 129 3.45 -27.09 7.64
N GLU A 130 2.42 -27.88 7.94
CA GLU A 130 1.22 -28.02 7.09
C GLU A 130 0.45 -26.70 6.96
N ASN A 131 0.23 -26.00 8.07
CA ASN A 131 -0.44 -24.68 8.07
C ASN A 131 0.36 -23.65 7.26
N GLU A 132 1.69 -23.70 7.31
CA GLU A 132 2.51 -22.81 6.51
C GLU A 132 2.43 -23.15 5.01
N GLN A 133 2.50 -24.44 4.65
CA GLN A 133 2.35 -24.88 3.26
C GLN A 133 1.02 -24.41 2.68
N THR A 134 -0.08 -24.64 3.39
CA THR A 134 -1.42 -24.21 2.95
C THR A 134 -1.54 -22.69 2.83
N VAL A 135 -0.92 -21.92 3.73
CA VAL A 135 -0.87 -20.45 3.64
C VAL A 135 -0.03 -19.99 2.45
N ASN A 136 1.11 -20.62 2.18
CA ASN A 136 1.96 -20.29 1.05
C ASN A 136 1.29 -20.63 -0.28
N GLU A 137 0.68 -21.81 -0.41
CA GLU A 137 -0.11 -22.20 -1.59
C GLU A 137 -1.27 -21.24 -1.85
N TYR A 138 -1.98 -20.82 -0.80
CA TYR A 138 -3.05 -19.84 -0.93
C TYR A 138 -2.52 -18.49 -1.40
N ARG A 139 -1.38 -18.03 -0.87
CA ARG A 139 -0.73 -16.79 -1.29
C ARG A 139 -0.24 -16.87 -2.74
N ASP A 140 0.33 -17.98 -3.15
CA ASP A 140 0.76 -18.21 -4.54
C ASP A 140 -0.44 -18.20 -5.48
N ALA A 141 -1.55 -18.84 -5.10
CA ALA A 141 -2.79 -18.80 -5.87
C ALA A 141 -3.37 -17.38 -5.98
N LEU A 142 -3.34 -16.59 -4.90
CA LEU A 142 -3.75 -15.19 -4.93
C LEU A 142 -2.85 -14.33 -5.82
N ASN A 143 -1.53 -14.53 -5.73
CA ASN A 143 -0.57 -13.83 -6.58
C ASN A 143 -0.80 -14.14 -8.06
N LEU A 144 -1.08 -15.41 -8.40
CA LEU A 144 -1.41 -15.85 -9.74
C LEU A 144 -2.73 -15.25 -10.24
N GLN A 145 -3.77 -15.21 -9.40
CA GLN A 145 -5.03 -14.56 -9.74
C GLN A 145 -4.84 -13.07 -10.02
N LYS A 146 -4.05 -12.39 -9.17
CA LYS A 146 -3.70 -10.98 -9.37
C LYS A 146 -2.97 -10.78 -10.69
N TYR A 147 -1.98 -11.61 -10.99
CA TYR A 147 -1.26 -11.55 -12.27
C TYR A 147 -2.21 -11.72 -13.47
N ASN A 148 -3.10 -12.71 -13.44
CA ASN A 148 -4.08 -12.91 -14.52
C ASN A 148 -5.01 -11.70 -14.69
N TYR A 149 -5.40 -11.07 -13.59
CA TYR A 149 -6.21 -9.85 -13.62
C TYR A 149 -5.42 -8.66 -14.19
N ASP A 150 -4.18 -8.47 -13.76
CA ASP A 150 -3.30 -7.40 -14.25
C ASP A 150 -3.02 -7.56 -15.76
N VAL A 151 -2.88 -8.79 -16.26
CA VAL A 151 -2.76 -9.09 -17.70
C VAL A 151 -4.03 -8.69 -18.46
N GLN A 152 -5.22 -8.97 -17.90
CA GLN A 152 -6.49 -8.54 -18.50
C GLN A 152 -6.64 -7.02 -18.50
N ILE A 153 -6.26 -6.34 -17.42
CA ILE A 153 -6.26 -4.87 -17.37
C ILE A 153 -5.38 -4.33 -18.49
N ARG A 154 -4.14 -4.81 -18.59
CA ARG A 154 -3.22 -4.38 -19.65
C ARG A 154 -3.80 -4.60 -21.04
N ALA A 155 -4.40 -5.76 -21.30
CA ALA A 155 -5.02 -6.05 -22.59
C ALA A 155 -6.15 -5.07 -22.93
N ASN A 156 -7.01 -4.77 -21.95
CA ASN A 156 -8.10 -3.81 -22.11
C ASN A 156 -7.60 -2.36 -22.28
N GLU A 157 -6.56 -1.98 -21.56
CA GLU A 157 -5.91 -0.67 -21.69
C GLU A 157 -5.29 -0.51 -23.09
N GLN A 158 -4.57 -1.53 -23.56
CA GLN A 158 -4.01 -1.55 -24.90
C GLN A 158 -5.12 -1.41 -25.95
N GLU A 159 -6.16 -2.23 -25.88
CA GLU A 159 -7.29 -2.17 -26.82
C GLU A 159 -7.98 -0.80 -26.79
N SER A 160 -8.14 -0.20 -25.60
CA SER A 160 -8.73 1.14 -25.46
C SER A 160 -7.88 2.21 -26.14
N LEU A 161 -6.54 2.15 -25.96
CA LEU A 161 -5.61 3.08 -26.58
C LEU A 161 -5.59 2.90 -28.10
N ASP A 162 -5.58 1.66 -28.59
CA ASP A 162 -5.63 1.34 -30.03
C ASP A 162 -6.91 1.90 -30.67
N LYS A 163 -8.07 1.72 -30.03
CA LYS A 163 -9.35 2.30 -30.49
C LYS A 163 -9.35 3.82 -30.50
N GLN A 164 -8.71 4.46 -29.53
CA GLN A 164 -8.60 5.92 -29.50
C GLN A 164 -7.73 6.42 -30.66
N PHE A 165 -6.63 5.72 -30.95
CA PHE A 165 -5.78 6.01 -32.10
C PHE A 165 -6.53 5.80 -33.43
N GLU A 166 -7.24 4.69 -33.60
CA GLU A 166 -8.05 4.41 -34.79
C GLU A 166 -9.12 5.49 -34.99
N LYS A 167 -9.89 5.82 -33.95
CA LYS A 167 -10.87 6.91 -33.99
C LYS A 167 -10.24 8.26 -34.34
N SER A 168 -9.04 8.53 -33.83
CA SER A 168 -8.30 9.75 -34.18
C SER A 168 -7.90 9.78 -35.65
N ASN A 169 -7.51 8.63 -36.24
CA ASN A 169 -7.27 8.51 -37.68
C ASN A 169 -8.54 8.78 -38.50
N GLU A 170 -9.68 8.23 -38.09
CA GLU A 170 -10.97 8.46 -38.75
C GLU A 170 -11.37 9.94 -38.73
N ILE A 171 -11.28 10.58 -37.56
CA ILE A 171 -11.59 12.01 -37.40
C ILE A 171 -10.67 12.86 -38.27
N TYR A 172 -9.37 12.55 -38.30
CA TYR A 172 -8.42 13.24 -39.16
C TYR A 172 -8.80 13.16 -40.64
N ASN A 173 -9.16 11.97 -41.13
CA ASN A 173 -9.57 11.78 -42.53
C ASN A 173 -10.86 12.56 -42.85
N VAL A 174 -11.87 12.48 -41.97
CA VAL A 174 -13.13 13.22 -42.14
C VAL A 174 -12.89 14.74 -42.12
N GLN A 175 -12.00 15.24 -41.26
CA GLN A 175 -11.63 16.65 -41.24
C GLN A 175 -10.94 17.09 -42.54
N MET A 176 -10.04 16.27 -43.08
CA MET A 176 -9.36 16.57 -44.33
C MET A 176 -10.34 16.60 -45.53
N ASP A 177 -11.30 15.67 -45.58
CA ASP A 177 -12.37 15.68 -46.57
C ASP A 177 -13.27 16.92 -46.42
N TYR A 178 -13.62 17.28 -45.18
CA TYR A 178 -14.42 18.48 -44.89
C TYR A 178 -13.70 19.76 -45.31
N ASN A 179 -12.41 19.89 -45.00
CA ASN A 179 -11.60 21.04 -45.38
C ASN A 179 -11.48 21.17 -46.90
N ALA A 180 -11.32 20.05 -47.62
CA ALA A 180 -11.31 20.04 -49.09
C ALA A 180 -12.68 20.44 -49.68
N MET A 181 -13.78 19.96 -49.11
CA MET A 181 -15.12 20.38 -49.53
C MET A 181 -15.40 21.86 -49.23
N ALA A 182 -14.92 22.36 -48.10
CA ALA A 182 -15.06 23.76 -47.73
C ALA A 182 -14.26 24.68 -48.67
N GLU A 183 -13.02 24.31 -49.00
CA GLU A 183 -12.21 24.98 -50.03
C GLU A 183 -12.96 25.05 -51.36
N GLN A 184 -13.43 23.91 -51.86
CA GLN A 184 -14.11 23.83 -53.15
C GLN A 184 -15.38 24.71 -53.16
N SER A 185 -16.21 24.62 -52.13
CA SER A 185 -17.42 25.43 -52.00
C SER A 185 -17.12 26.93 -51.94
N ALA A 186 -16.07 27.34 -51.22
CA ALA A 186 -15.66 28.73 -51.14
C ALA A 186 -15.09 29.24 -52.48
N MET A 187 -14.31 28.42 -53.19
CA MET A 187 -13.81 28.74 -54.53
C MET A 187 -14.96 28.91 -55.53
N ASP A 188 -15.93 27.99 -55.54
CA ASP A 188 -17.09 28.06 -56.44
C ASP A 188 -17.91 29.33 -56.17
N GLN A 189 -18.12 29.71 -54.91
CA GLN A 189 -18.79 30.96 -54.54
C GLN A 189 -18.05 32.21 -55.06
N GLU A 190 -16.72 32.25 -54.94
CA GLU A 190 -15.91 33.36 -55.45
C GLU A 190 -15.90 33.42 -56.98
N TYR A 191 -15.92 32.26 -57.66
CA TYR A 191 -16.09 32.23 -59.12
C TYR A 191 -17.46 32.74 -59.55
N HIS A 192 -18.54 32.29 -58.91
CA HIS A 192 -19.89 32.77 -59.20
C HIS A 192 -20.04 34.27 -58.98
N LYS A 193 -19.51 34.79 -57.87
CA LYS A 193 -19.48 36.24 -57.60
C LYS A 193 -18.72 37.01 -58.68
N LEU A 194 -17.60 36.49 -59.17
CA LEU A 194 -16.88 37.11 -60.28
C LEU A 194 -17.67 37.06 -61.59
N GLU A 195 -18.42 35.99 -61.85
CA GLU A 195 -19.33 35.88 -62.99
C GLU A 195 -20.48 36.88 -62.89
N GLU A 196 -21.08 37.05 -61.72
CA GLU A 196 -22.13 38.05 -61.45
C GLU A 196 -21.62 39.46 -61.71
N ILE A 197 -20.43 39.82 -61.20
CA ILE A 197 -19.81 41.14 -61.46
C ILE A 197 -19.56 41.36 -62.96
N LYS A 198 -19.13 40.31 -63.69
CA LYS A 198 -18.93 40.39 -65.14
C LYS A 198 -20.24 40.53 -65.89
N ALA A 199 -21.31 39.88 -65.43
CA ALA A 199 -22.64 39.98 -66.02
C ALA A 199 -23.22 41.38 -65.80
N GLU A 200 -23.16 41.90 -64.57
CA GLU A 200 -23.56 43.27 -64.20
C GLU A 200 -22.80 44.30 -65.06
N ALA A 201 -21.47 44.17 -65.17
CA ALA A 201 -20.67 45.06 -66.01
C ALA A 201 -21.06 45.04 -67.50
N ARG A 202 -21.54 43.90 -68.02
CA ARG A 202 -22.04 43.81 -69.40
C ARG A 202 -23.39 44.52 -69.54
N PHE A 203 -24.29 44.35 -68.57
CA PHE A 203 -25.56 45.07 -68.55
C PHE A 203 -25.34 46.59 -68.47
N ASP A 204 -24.41 47.04 -67.62
CA ASP A 204 -24.04 48.45 -67.50
C ASP A 204 -23.43 49.01 -68.80
N ASP A 205 -22.55 48.25 -69.47
CA ASP A 205 -21.98 48.62 -70.78
C ASP A 205 -23.07 48.77 -71.85
N GLU A 206 -24.03 47.85 -71.89
CA GLU A 206 -25.19 47.92 -72.79
C GLU A 206 -26.09 49.12 -72.48
N GLU A 207 -26.38 49.38 -71.20
CA GLU A 207 -27.18 50.53 -70.78
C GLU A 207 -26.50 51.86 -71.14
N ILE A 208 -25.19 51.98 -70.90
CA ILE A 208 -24.42 53.18 -71.27
C ILE A 208 -24.44 53.39 -72.79
N ARG A 209 -24.32 52.33 -73.60
CA ARG A 209 -24.40 52.43 -75.06
C ARG A 209 -25.78 52.83 -75.53
N LEU A 210 -26.84 52.24 -74.98
CA LEU A 210 -28.22 52.60 -75.28
C LEU A 210 -28.49 54.06 -74.91
N GLN A 211 -28.04 54.50 -73.73
CA GLN A 211 -28.17 55.88 -73.29
C GLN A 211 -27.43 56.84 -74.22
N ALA A 212 -26.21 56.50 -74.65
CA ALA A 212 -25.45 57.29 -75.62
C ALA A 212 -26.18 57.40 -76.97
N LEU A 213 -26.75 56.30 -77.46
CA LEU A 213 -27.56 56.27 -78.69
C LEU A 213 -28.84 57.11 -78.57
N MET A 214 -29.53 57.04 -77.44
CA MET A 214 -30.71 57.86 -77.18
C MET A 214 -30.37 59.35 -77.13
N ASP A 215 -29.28 59.71 -76.45
CA ASP A 215 -28.84 61.10 -76.34
C ASP A 215 -28.33 61.65 -77.68
N GLU A 216 -27.63 60.86 -78.47
CA GLU A 216 -27.31 61.19 -79.86
C GLU A 216 -28.58 61.39 -80.70
N GLY A 217 -29.55 60.48 -80.59
CA GLY A 217 -30.84 60.58 -81.28
C GLY A 217 -31.58 61.87 -80.94
N LYS A 218 -31.60 62.27 -79.66
CA LYS A 218 -32.17 63.55 -79.21
C LYS A 218 -31.43 64.74 -79.82
N LEU A 219 -30.09 64.72 -79.83
CA LEU A 219 -29.27 65.78 -80.42
C LEU A 219 -29.56 65.95 -81.92
N ARG A 220 -29.66 64.84 -82.66
CA ARG A 220 -30.02 64.85 -84.10
C ARG A 220 -31.46 65.33 -84.33
N ALA A 221 -32.41 64.92 -83.49
CA ALA A 221 -33.82 65.29 -83.60
C ALA A 221 -34.09 66.78 -83.34
N LEU A 222 -33.24 67.45 -82.54
CA LEU A 222 -33.32 68.89 -82.29
C LEU A 222 -32.93 69.76 -83.50
N GLY A 223 -32.57 69.17 -84.64
CA GLY A 223 -32.41 69.88 -85.90
C GLY A 223 -31.17 70.77 -86.00
N GLN A 224 -30.25 70.70 -85.03
CA GLN A 224 -28.95 71.36 -85.13
C GLN A 224 -28.10 70.60 -86.16
N SER A 225 -27.89 71.14 -87.35
CA SER A 225 -27.01 70.53 -88.36
C SER A 225 -25.73 71.36 -88.53
N GLY A 226 -24.58 70.69 -88.70
CA GLY A 226 -23.26 71.32 -88.87
C GLY A 226 -22.18 70.76 -87.92
N ASN A 227 -20.95 71.26 -88.03
CA ASN A 227 -19.78 70.78 -87.27
C ASN A 227 -19.95 70.81 -85.74
N THR A 228 -20.84 71.67 -85.22
CA THR A 228 -21.15 71.76 -83.79
C THR A 228 -21.96 70.56 -83.28
N LEU A 229 -22.83 69.97 -84.11
CA LEU A 229 -23.54 68.74 -83.77
C LEU A 229 -22.55 67.58 -83.64
N ASP A 230 -21.64 67.43 -84.60
CA ASP A 230 -20.62 66.37 -84.59
C ASP A 230 -19.74 66.43 -83.34
N GLN A 231 -19.42 67.63 -82.86
CA GLN A 231 -18.67 67.82 -81.61
C GLN A 231 -19.49 67.41 -80.38
N GLN A 232 -20.79 67.73 -80.34
CA GLN A 232 -21.67 67.31 -79.24
C GLN A 232 -21.85 65.80 -79.21
N VAL A 233 -22.07 65.17 -80.37
CA VAL A 233 -22.17 63.71 -80.52
C VAL A 233 -20.86 63.05 -80.08
N HIS A 234 -19.69 63.55 -80.51
CA HIS A 234 -18.40 63.08 -80.01
C HIS A 234 -18.28 63.21 -78.50
N GLY A 235 -18.77 64.30 -77.91
CA GLY A 235 -18.79 64.51 -76.46
C GLY A 235 -19.63 63.46 -75.71
N VAL A 236 -20.78 63.06 -76.26
CA VAL A 236 -21.63 61.99 -75.71
C VAL A 236 -20.89 60.65 -75.74
N TRP A 237 -20.32 60.28 -76.89
CA TRP A 237 -19.56 59.03 -77.04
C TRP A 237 -18.29 59.01 -76.19
N LEU A 238 -17.60 60.15 -76.03
CA LEU A 238 -16.44 60.26 -75.14
C LEU A 238 -16.84 60.02 -73.67
N LYS A 239 -17.99 60.56 -73.24
CA LYS A 239 -18.51 60.31 -71.87
C LYS A 239 -18.87 58.85 -71.68
N ALA A 240 -19.53 58.23 -72.65
CA ALA A 240 -19.84 56.81 -72.64
C ALA A 240 -18.57 55.96 -72.56
N GLY A 241 -17.57 56.23 -73.41
CA GLY A 241 -16.28 55.54 -73.41
C GLY A 241 -15.53 55.65 -72.08
N LYS A 242 -15.55 56.82 -71.42
CA LYS A 242 -14.96 56.98 -70.08
C LYS A 242 -15.64 56.12 -69.02
N ARG A 243 -16.98 55.99 -69.07
CA ARG A 243 -17.72 55.14 -68.14
C ARG A 243 -17.46 53.65 -68.38
N ILE A 244 -17.45 53.22 -69.64
CA ILE A 244 -17.09 51.85 -70.03
C ILE A 244 -15.65 51.52 -69.57
N ALA A 245 -14.71 52.43 -69.75
CA ALA A 245 -13.35 52.26 -69.25
C ALA A 245 -13.27 52.11 -67.72
N ALA A 246 -14.10 52.87 -66.98
CA ALA A 246 -14.19 52.74 -65.53
C ALA A 246 -14.77 51.37 -65.10
N ILE A 247 -15.81 50.88 -65.79
CA ILE A 247 -16.38 49.54 -65.56
C ILE A 247 -15.34 48.46 -65.83
N ASN A 248 -14.62 48.54 -66.95
CA ASN A 248 -13.56 47.58 -67.29
C ASN A 248 -12.45 47.56 -66.22
N ALA A 249 -12.04 48.72 -65.72
CA ALA A 249 -11.06 48.81 -64.63
C ALA A 249 -11.60 48.19 -63.33
N SER A 250 -12.89 48.36 -63.03
CA SER A 250 -13.56 47.73 -61.88
C SER A 250 -13.56 46.20 -61.99
N VAL A 251 -13.97 45.65 -63.15
CA VAL A 251 -13.97 44.20 -63.41
C VAL A 251 -12.56 43.61 -63.33
N GLU A 252 -11.55 44.29 -63.85
CA GLU A 252 -10.17 43.84 -63.76
C GLU A 252 -9.66 43.84 -62.31
N SER A 253 -10.04 44.86 -61.53
CA SER A 253 -9.75 44.93 -60.10
C SER A 253 -10.44 43.80 -59.33
N ALA A 254 -11.72 43.55 -59.59
CA ALA A 254 -12.46 42.43 -59.01
C ALA A 254 -11.81 41.08 -59.36
N GLY A 255 -11.34 40.89 -60.59
CA GLY A 255 -10.61 39.70 -60.99
C GLY A 255 -9.27 39.51 -60.28
N ARG A 256 -8.54 40.61 -59.99
CA ARG A 256 -7.33 40.55 -59.14
C ARG A 256 -7.66 40.19 -57.70
N ALA A 257 -8.71 40.78 -57.13
CA ALA A 257 -9.16 40.51 -55.77
C ALA A 257 -9.60 39.04 -55.62
N SER A 258 -10.44 38.54 -56.53
CA SER A 258 -10.90 37.13 -56.53
C SER A 258 -9.72 36.14 -56.60
N ARG A 259 -8.70 36.40 -57.43
CA ARG A 259 -7.48 35.57 -57.44
C ARG A 259 -6.72 35.58 -56.10
N SER A 260 -6.69 36.72 -55.42
CA SER A 260 -6.08 36.82 -54.09
C SER A 260 -6.87 36.00 -53.06
N ILE A 261 -8.20 36.13 -53.08
CA ILE A 261 -9.09 35.40 -52.17
C ILE A 261 -9.00 33.89 -52.41
N ILE A 262 -8.99 33.43 -53.67
CA ILE A 262 -8.82 32.00 -53.98
C ILE A 262 -7.51 31.45 -53.41
N LYS A 263 -6.42 32.23 -53.49
CA LYS A 263 -5.15 31.83 -52.89
C LYS A 263 -5.22 31.78 -51.36
N GLU A 264 -5.92 32.72 -50.75
CA GLU A 264 -6.17 32.75 -49.30
C GLU A 264 -6.98 31.53 -48.85
N ILE A 265 -8.05 31.17 -49.57
CA ILE A 265 -8.85 29.96 -49.31
C ILE A 265 -7.98 28.70 -49.32
N GLY A 266 -7.06 28.57 -50.28
CA GLY A 266 -6.13 27.43 -50.34
C GLY A 266 -5.16 27.40 -49.14
N LEU A 267 -4.65 28.57 -48.71
CA LEU A 267 -3.81 28.67 -47.52
C LEU A 267 -4.60 28.35 -46.25
N ASP A 268 -5.84 28.79 -46.14
CA ASP A 268 -6.72 28.51 -45.00
C ASP A 268 -6.95 27.01 -44.87
N LYS A 269 -7.18 26.30 -45.99
CA LYS A 269 -7.22 24.84 -45.99
C LYS A 269 -5.92 24.22 -45.49
N ASP A 270 -4.77 24.63 -46.05
CA ASP A 270 -3.47 24.09 -45.63
C ASP A 270 -3.26 24.27 -44.11
N THR A 271 -3.68 25.43 -43.56
CA THR A 271 -3.60 25.67 -42.11
C THR A 271 -4.57 24.80 -41.32
N ALA A 272 -5.78 24.55 -41.82
CA ALA A 272 -6.76 23.67 -41.21
C ALA A 272 -6.31 22.20 -41.23
N ASP A 273 -5.70 21.75 -42.32
CA ASP A 273 -5.14 20.40 -42.46
C ASP A 273 -3.96 20.19 -41.50
N LEU A 274 -3.11 21.19 -41.32
CA LEU A 274 -2.03 21.16 -40.32
C LEU A 274 -2.59 21.08 -38.89
N GLN A 275 -3.67 21.81 -38.58
CA GLN A 275 -4.34 21.73 -37.29
C GLN A 275 -4.99 20.35 -37.06
N ALA A 276 -5.60 19.78 -38.09
CA ALA A 276 -6.16 18.43 -38.04
C ALA A 276 -5.06 17.40 -37.78
N PHE A 277 -3.92 17.51 -38.48
CA PHE A 277 -2.76 16.63 -38.26
C PHE A 277 -2.18 16.79 -36.85
N ALA A 278 -2.06 18.02 -36.34
CA ALA A 278 -1.57 18.27 -34.98
C ALA A 278 -2.51 17.72 -33.89
N SER A 279 -3.81 17.61 -34.19
CA SER A 279 -4.82 17.06 -33.29
C SER A 279 -4.86 15.52 -33.31
N LYS A 280 -4.14 14.89 -34.24
CA LYS A 280 -4.08 13.44 -34.38
C LYS A 280 -3.28 12.82 -33.24
N MET A 281 -3.81 11.73 -32.67
CA MET A 281 -3.12 10.98 -31.63
C MET A 281 -1.90 10.24 -32.18
N LEU A 282 -0.87 10.15 -31.35
CA LEU A 282 0.27 9.28 -31.62
C LEU A 282 -0.13 7.82 -31.38
N ASP A 283 0.52 6.91 -32.11
CA ASP A 283 0.42 5.48 -31.85
C ASP A 283 0.83 5.18 -30.39
N PRO A 284 -0.04 4.56 -29.58
CA PRO A 284 0.23 4.31 -28.18
C PRO A 284 1.37 3.31 -27.93
N GLY A 285 1.86 2.60 -28.96
CA GLY A 285 2.89 1.58 -28.80
C GLY A 285 2.38 0.38 -28.00
N VAL A 286 3.29 -0.36 -27.36
CA VAL A 286 2.94 -1.55 -26.58
C VAL A 286 3.17 -1.30 -25.10
N LEU A 287 2.16 -1.54 -24.28
CA LEU A 287 2.28 -1.46 -22.82
C LEU A 287 3.31 -2.47 -22.29
N PRO A 288 4.03 -2.18 -21.19
CA PRO A 288 5.00 -3.11 -20.62
C PRO A 288 4.34 -4.40 -20.11
N ASP A 289 5.07 -5.52 -20.18
CA ASP A 289 4.59 -6.82 -19.67
C ASP A 289 4.43 -6.81 -18.14
N VAL A 290 3.37 -7.48 -17.66
CA VAL A 290 3.17 -7.72 -16.23
C VAL A 290 4.17 -8.78 -15.78
N ILE A 291 4.75 -8.61 -14.58
CA ILE A 291 5.72 -9.55 -14.02
C ILE A 291 4.97 -10.77 -13.45
N GLU A 292 5.35 -11.96 -13.90
CA GLU A 292 4.82 -13.22 -13.37
C GLU A 292 5.23 -13.41 -11.89
N PRO A 293 4.31 -13.84 -11.01
CA PRO A 293 4.62 -14.06 -9.62
C PRO A 293 5.56 -15.25 -9.46
N ILE A 294 6.59 -15.07 -8.63
CA ILE A 294 7.48 -16.14 -8.22
C ILE A 294 6.85 -16.94 -7.08
N ALA A 295 7.08 -18.26 -7.08
CA ALA A 295 6.63 -19.13 -5.99
C ALA A 295 7.30 -18.73 -4.67
N LEU A 296 6.52 -18.74 -3.58
CA LEU A 296 7.04 -18.42 -2.26
C LEU A 296 7.97 -19.54 -1.74
N PRO A 297 9.06 -19.20 -1.05
CA PRO A 297 9.91 -20.21 -0.44
C PRO A 297 9.19 -20.87 0.74
N TYR A 298 9.36 -22.18 0.89
CA TYR A 298 8.95 -22.91 2.09
C TYR A 298 10.02 -22.79 3.18
N THR A 299 9.62 -22.65 4.44
CA THR A 299 10.58 -22.78 5.53
C THR A 299 10.90 -24.24 5.81
N GLU A 300 12.15 -24.49 6.20
CA GLU A 300 12.61 -25.81 6.61
C GLU A 300 12.47 -25.93 8.13
N TRP A 301 11.60 -26.82 8.59
CA TRP A 301 11.41 -27.08 10.01
C TRP A 301 12.36 -28.16 10.49
N VAL A 302 13.16 -27.84 11.52
CA VAL A 302 14.08 -28.80 12.15
C VAL A 302 13.34 -29.55 13.27
N MET A 303 13.23 -30.86 13.11
CA MET A 303 12.58 -31.73 14.10
C MET A 303 13.42 -31.86 15.38
N PRO A 304 12.80 -32.02 16.57
CA PRO A 304 13.52 -32.27 17.80
C PRO A 304 14.27 -33.59 17.70
N ARG A 305 15.50 -33.60 18.25
CA ARG A 305 16.33 -34.82 18.30
C ARG A 305 15.56 -36.00 18.91
N ALA A 306 15.95 -37.21 18.53
CA ALA A 306 15.44 -38.41 19.19
C ALA A 306 15.87 -38.40 20.68
N LEU A 307 15.00 -38.87 21.58
CA LEU A 307 15.36 -39.06 22.98
C LEU A 307 16.28 -40.26 23.10
N GLU A 308 17.42 -40.06 23.74
CA GLU A 308 18.38 -41.11 24.04
C GLU A 308 18.31 -41.51 25.52
N GLU A 309 18.94 -42.62 25.89
CA GLU A 309 18.86 -43.14 27.26
C GLU A 309 19.39 -42.15 28.31
N TYR A 310 20.35 -41.31 27.93
CA TYR A 310 20.91 -40.28 28.82
C TYR A 310 19.93 -39.14 29.12
N ASP A 311 18.92 -38.90 28.28
CA ASP A 311 17.96 -37.80 28.48
C ASP A 311 17.01 -38.06 29.65
N PHE A 312 16.83 -39.33 30.03
CA PHE A 312 15.96 -39.74 31.15
C PHE A 312 16.63 -39.61 32.52
N GLY A 313 17.95 -39.40 32.56
CA GLY A 313 18.74 -39.36 33.80
C GLY A 313 18.92 -40.74 34.46
N PRO A 314 19.75 -40.81 35.51
CA PRO A 314 20.02 -42.06 36.21
C PRO A 314 18.77 -42.56 36.95
N ALA A 315 18.59 -43.88 36.97
CA ALA A 315 17.59 -44.50 37.83
C ALA A 315 17.94 -44.24 39.30
N PRO A 316 16.94 -44.02 40.17
CA PRO A 316 17.17 -43.85 41.60
C PRO A 316 17.82 -45.13 42.17
N VAL A 317 18.73 -44.94 43.13
CA VAL A 317 19.47 -46.03 43.77
C VAL A 317 18.95 -46.16 45.20
N GLN A 318 18.77 -47.40 45.67
CA GLN A 318 18.33 -47.66 47.03
C GLN A 318 19.36 -47.14 48.04
N GLY A 319 18.88 -46.40 49.05
CA GLY A 319 19.74 -45.85 50.10
C GLY A 319 20.38 -46.94 50.97
N ALA A 320 21.48 -46.61 51.65
CA ALA A 320 22.14 -47.54 52.56
C ALA A 320 21.22 -47.86 53.75
N TYR A 321 20.97 -49.16 53.97
CA TYR A 321 20.25 -49.62 55.16
C TYR A 321 21.03 -49.33 56.44
N TYR A 322 20.33 -48.86 57.47
CA TYR A 322 20.89 -48.75 58.80
C TYR A 322 21.05 -50.15 59.39
N ASP A 323 22.29 -50.55 59.68
CA ASP A 323 22.60 -51.78 60.40
C ASP A 323 22.08 -51.69 61.85
N PRO A 324 21.08 -52.50 62.24
CA PRO A 324 20.56 -52.53 63.60
C PRO A 324 21.62 -52.93 64.64
N GLY A 325 22.72 -53.57 64.22
CA GLY A 325 23.87 -53.94 65.03
C GLY A 325 24.81 -52.78 65.35
N ALA A 326 25.00 -51.83 64.43
CA ALA A 326 25.92 -50.70 64.61
C ALA A 326 25.37 -49.61 65.57
N ALA A 327 24.05 -49.46 65.66
CA ALA A 327 23.40 -48.54 66.62
C ALA A 327 23.55 -49.02 68.08
N ALA A 328 23.59 -50.33 68.31
CA ALA A 328 23.87 -50.90 69.63
C ALA A 328 25.33 -50.65 70.08
N GLY A 329 26.28 -50.58 69.14
CA GLY A 329 27.69 -50.28 69.42
C GLY A 329 27.94 -48.84 69.92
N ARG A 330 27.15 -47.86 69.48
CA ARG A 330 27.27 -46.45 69.96
C ARG A 330 26.68 -46.24 71.36
N ALA A 331 25.70 -47.05 71.77
CA ALA A 331 25.16 -47.00 73.12
C ALA A 331 26.17 -47.50 74.18
N TRP A 332 27.07 -48.41 73.79
CA TRP A 332 28.16 -48.91 74.64
C TRP A 332 29.43 -48.05 74.56
N GLY A 333 29.69 -47.37 73.44
CA GLY A 333 30.88 -46.52 73.27
C GLY A 333 30.84 -45.16 73.98
N SER A 334 29.67 -44.65 74.35
CA SER A 334 29.48 -43.35 75.04
C SER A 334 29.26 -43.45 76.54
N THR A 335 29.11 -44.66 77.08
CA THR A 335 28.92 -44.93 78.52
C THR A 335 30.25 -45.19 79.25
N ILE A 336 31.34 -45.49 78.54
CA ILE A 336 32.65 -45.74 79.16
C ILE A 336 33.47 -44.44 79.34
N SER A 337 33.29 -43.42 78.49
CA SER A 337 34.06 -42.17 78.54
C SER A 337 33.59 -41.14 79.57
N SER A 338 32.41 -41.34 80.18
CA SER A 338 31.86 -40.43 81.21
C SER A 338 32.17 -40.84 82.67
N ILE A 339 32.82 -42.00 82.88
CA ILE A 339 33.22 -42.48 84.22
C ILE A 339 34.69 -42.13 84.56
N ALA A 340 35.49 -41.68 83.61
CA ALA A 340 36.94 -41.40 83.81
C ALA A 340 37.27 -39.95 84.22
N GLY A 341 36.28 -39.08 84.46
CA GLY A 341 36.49 -37.63 84.63
C GLY A 341 36.29 -37.04 86.03
N MET A 342 35.95 -37.83 87.05
CA MET A 342 35.72 -37.30 88.41
C MET A 342 36.62 -37.96 89.46
N ILE A 343 37.51 -37.12 90.04
CA ILE A 343 38.28 -37.24 91.32
C ILE A 343 39.76 -37.68 91.18
N PRO A 344 40.77 -37.02 91.82
CA PRO A 344 40.95 -35.59 92.19
C PRO A 344 42.43 -35.08 91.99
N SER A 345 42.69 -33.77 92.09
CA SER A 345 44.07 -33.25 92.27
C SER A 345 44.15 -32.29 93.46
N TYR A 346 44.86 -32.73 94.50
CA TYR A 346 45.26 -31.97 95.69
C TYR A 346 46.50 -31.10 95.41
N GLY A 347 46.47 -29.85 95.89
CA GLY A 347 47.52 -29.33 96.78
C GLY A 347 48.58 -28.34 96.25
N LYS A 348 48.72 -27.25 97.05
CA LYS A 348 49.90 -26.35 97.27
C LYS A 348 50.17 -25.29 96.19
N MET A 349 50.55 -24.03 96.49
CA MET A 349 51.26 -23.44 97.64
C MET A 349 51.14 -21.89 97.63
N LEU A 350 51.23 -21.28 98.83
CA LEU A 350 51.82 -19.98 99.25
C LEU A 350 51.77 -18.71 98.36
N ASP A 351 51.38 -17.59 99.01
CA ASP A 351 52.14 -16.35 99.27
C ASP A 351 51.55 -14.97 98.87
N ILE A 352 51.63 -14.03 99.84
CA ILE A 352 51.69 -12.53 99.76
C ILE A 352 50.33 -11.80 99.54
N ILE A 353 49.75 -10.92 100.39
CA ILE A 353 50.12 -10.06 101.55
C ILE A 353 49.04 -10.18 102.64
#